data_AF-A0A117NKX9-F1
#
_entry.id   AF-A0A117NKX9-F1
#
_cell.length_a   1.000
_cell.length_b   1.000
_cell.length_c   1.000
_cell.angle_alpha   90.00
_cell.angle_beta   90.00
_cell.angle_gamma   90.00
#
_symmetry.space_group_name_H-M   'P 1'
#
loop_
_entity.id
_entity.type
_entity.pdbx_description
1 polymer ?
#
loop_
_entity_poly.entity_id
_entity_poly.type
_entity_poly.pdbx_seq_one_letter_code
_entity_poly.pdbx_strand_id
1 'polypeptide(L)'
;MQVEGVALVLGAGSGIGCAVAYTLVAQGLTTLVCADINLSQAQETATSSYAVAGRKREGYEATAYHVDVREEAQVQALVARVKDRYGRIDVCVTTAGTPAANQTPISDMSLETYRSMDEVHNIGCFLVVREVIRAMINQEPLLTTRQNQTRGSIVVLTSLASEGAFLGVGNYSAAKHAVKGLVQTAALENARNGIRINAVAPSYVSGPMMDKFLDGAPAVKDAMLDSEGINNLHFSSIDESRLLHSWKENDIAYCWRGLLLPL
;
A
#
# COMPACT_ATOMS: atom_id res chain seq x y z
N MET A 1 -8.22 -16.16 8.56
CA MET A 1 -7.92 -15.36 9.77
C MET A 1 -9.01 -14.31 9.83
N GLN A 2 -9.84 -14.25 10.88
CA GLN A 2 -10.86 -13.20 10.95
C GLN A 2 -10.19 -11.85 11.24
N VAL A 3 -10.29 -10.90 10.31
CA VAL A 3 -9.88 -9.50 10.52
C VAL A 3 -11.11 -8.79 11.05
N GLU A 4 -11.21 -8.54 12.35
CA GLU A 4 -12.31 -7.75 12.93
C GLU A 4 -11.83 -6.30 13.15
N GLY A 5 -12.72 -5.31 13.03
CA GLY A 5 -12.41 -3.90 13.28
C GLY A 5 -12.51 -2.98 12.06
N VAL A 6 -11.78 -1.86 12.11
CA VAL A 6 -11.84 -0.76 11.13
C VAL A 6 -10.60 -0.77 10.24
N ALA A 7 -10.78 -0.97 8.93
CA ALA A 7 -9.71 -0.85 7.95
C ALA A 7 -9.86 0.41 7.10
N LEU A 8 -8.80 1.22 7.07
CA LEU A 8 -8.64 2.35 6.15
C LEU A 8 -7.73 1.93 4.99
N VAL A 9 -8.26 1.93 3.77
CA VAL A 9 -7.50 1.62 2.56
C VAL A 9 -7.40 2.87 1.70
N LEU A 10 -6.18 3.42 1.55
CA LEU A 10 -5.90 4.55 0.67
C LEU A 10 -5.39 4.06 -0.69
N GLY A 11 -5.86 4.67 -1.77
CA GLY A 11 -5.68 4.15 -3.12
C GLY A 11 -6.65 3.00 -3.42
N ALA A 12 -7.79 2.96 -2.73
CA ALA A 12 -8.75 1.87 -2.80
C ALA A 12 -9.54 1.81 -4.11
N GLY A 13 -9.55 2.87 -4.92
CA GLY A 13 -10.42 2.95 -6.10
C GLY A 13 -10.06 1.97 -7.21
N SER A 14 -8.84 1.43 -7.24
CA SER A 14 -8.41 0.54 -8.31
C SER A 14 -7.30 -0.43 -7.92
N GLY A 15 -7.01 -1.39 -8.81
CA GLY A 15 -5.85 -2.25 -8.74
C GLY A 15 -5.66 -2.95 -7.39
N ILE A 16 -4.44 -2.85 -6.85
CA ILE A 16 -4.05 -3.49 -5.59
C ILE A 16 -4.91 -3.01 -4.42
N GLY A 17 -5.23 -1.71 -4.32
CA GLY A 17 -6.03 -1.18 -3.21
C GLY A 17 -7.44 -1.75 -3.18
N CYS A 18 -8.09 -1.83 -4.34
CA CYS A 18 -9.40 -2.47 -4.49
C CYS A 18 -9.35 -3.96 -4.11
N ALA A 19 -8.34 -4.70 -4.60
CA ALA A 19 -8.15 -6.11 -4.26
C ALA A 19 -7.88 -6.34 -2.76
N VAL A 20 -7.09 -5.45 -2.12
CA VAL A 20 -6.85 -5.46 -0.68
C VAL A 20 -8.16 -5.24 0.08
N ALA A 21 -8.97 -4.26 -0.31
CA ALA A 21 -10.25 -3.98 0.32
C ALA A 21 -11.16 -5.22 0.30
N TYR A 22 -11.33 -5.85 -0.86
CA TYR A 22 -12.10 -7.09 -0.98
C TYR A 22 -11.51 -8.24 -0.18
N THR A 23 -10.18 -8.37 -0.15
CA THR A 23 -9.52 -9.44 0.63
C THR A 23 -9.77 -9.27 2.13
N LEU A 24 -9.66 -8.05 2.66
CA LEU A 24 -9.94 -7.79 4.08
C LEU A 24 -11.40 -8.12 4.40
N VAL A 25 -12.32 -7.74 3.52
CA VAL A 25 -13.74 -8.08 3.64
C VAL A 25 -13.97 -9.59 3.58
N ALA A 26 -13.36 -10.31 2.64
CA ALA A 26 -13.46 -11.77 2.58
C ALA A 26 -12.92 -12.43 3.87
N GLN A 27 -11.91 -11.82 4.50
CA GLN A 27 -11.34 -12.26 5.78
C GLN A 27 -12.15 -11.83 7.01
N GLY A 28 -13.36 -11.27 6.88
CA GLY A 28 -14.21 -11.01 8.04
C GLY A 28 -14.27 -9.56 8.54
N LEU A 29 -13.65 -8.61 7.83
CA LEU A 29 -13.70 -7.18 8.18
C LEU A 29 -15.13 -6.70 8.43
N THR A 30 -15.31 -5.92 9.51
CA THR A 30 -16.60 -5.35 9.90
C THR A 30 -16.76 -3.92 9.40
N THR A 31 -15.68 -3.13 9.32
CA THR A 31 -15.78 -1.75 8.82
C THR A 31 -14.67 -1.47 7.80
N LEU A 32 -15.08 -1.17 6.57
CA LEU A 32 -14.20 -0.78 5.47
C LEU A 32 -14.32 0.73 5.19
N VAL A 33 -13.19 1.42 5.13
CA VAL A 33 -13.10 2.81 4.67
C VAL A 33 -12.22 2.86 3.43
N CYS A 34 -12.82 3.11 2.27
CA CYS A 34 -12.12 3.31 1.01
C CYS A 34 -11.78 4.79 0.84
N ALA A 35 -10.51 5.13 0.67
CA ALA A 35 -10.10 6.49 0.38
C ALA A 35 -9.28 6.55 -0.91
N ASP A 36 -9.60 7.51 -1.76
CA ASP A 36 -8.92 7.69 -3.06
C ASP A 36 -9.07 9.13 -3.54
N ILE A 37 -8.19 9.58 -4.43
CA ILE A 37 -8.35 10.86 -5.13
C ILE A 37 -9.54 10.77 -6.10
N ASN A 38 -9.84 9.57 -6.62
CA ASN A 38 -11.03 9.29 -7.40
C ASN A 38 -12.15 8.77 -6.49
N LEU A 39 -13.00 9.68 -6.01
CA LEU A 39 -14.10 9.35 -5.12
C LEU A 39 -15.08 8.33 -5.73
N SER A 40 -15.41 8.43 -7.02
CA SER A 40 -16.40 7.53 -7.63
C SER A 40 -15.88 6.10 -7.67
N GLN A 41 -14.59 5.90 -7.97
CA GLN A 41 -13.97 4.58 -7.91
C GLN A 41 -13.91 4.03 -6.47
N ALA A 42 -13.57 4.86 -5.48
CA ALA A 42 -13.61 4.44 -4.07
C ALA A 42 -15.03 4.03 -3.62
N GLN A 43 -16.05 4.77 -4.07
CA GLN A 43 -17.46 4.45 -3.83
C GLN A 43 -17.89 3.13 -4.49
N GLU A 44 -17.43 2.89 -5.71
CA GLU A 44 -17.67 1.62 -6.41
C GLU A 44 -17.05 0.45 -5.66
N THR A 45 -15.79 0.57 -5.20
CA THR A 45 -15.14 -0.45 -4.36
C THR A 45 -15.93 -0.67 -3.06
N ALA A 46 -16.30 0.39 -2.34
CA ALA A 46 -17.09 0.25 -1.12
C ALA A 46 -18.44 -0.43 -1.36
N THR A 47 -19.14 -0.09 -2.45
CA THR A 47 -20.44 -0.68 -2.81
C THR A 47 -20.30 -2.15 -3.19
N SER A 48 -19.34 -2.47 -4.06
CA SER A 48 -19.08 -3.83 -4.53
C SER A 48 -18.60 -4.76 -3.41
N SER A 49 -17.95 -4.21 -2.38
CA SER A 49 -17.50 -4.99 -1.22
C SER A 49 -18.64 -5.68 -0.46
N TYR A 50 -19.87 -5.17 -0.50
CA TYR A 50 -21.03 -5.82 0.13
C TYR A 50 -21.35 -7.18 -0.50
N ALA A 51 -21.05 -7.37 -1.79
CA ALA A 51 -21.18 -8.69 -2.42
C ALA A 51 -20.16 -9.68 -1.84
N VAL A 52 -18.94 -9.22 -1.54
CA VAL A 52 -17.84 -10.02 -0.96
C VAL A 52 -18.10 -10.35 0.51
N ALA A 53 -18.66 -9.40 1.28
CA ALA A 53 -19.06 -9.63 2.67
C ALA A 53 -20.11 -10.76 2.80
N GLY A 54 -20.87 -10.97 1.73
CA GLY A 54 -22.07 -11.80 1.70
C GLY A 54 -23.27 -11.05 2.27
N ARG A 55 -24.46 -11.30 1.72
CA ARG A 55 -25.72 -10.58 2.03
C ARG A 55 -26.17 -10.60 3.52
N LYS A 56 -25.42 -11.23 4.41
CA LYS A 56 -25.81 -11.48 5.81
C LYS A 56 -24.72 -11.18 6.85
N ARG A 57 -23.61 -10.51 6.51
CA ARG A 57 -22.67 -10.10 7.56
C ARG A 57 -23.27 -8.92 8.34
N GLU A 58 -24.02 -9.25 9.39
CA GLU A 58 -24.56 -8.26 10.32
C GLU A 58 -23.42 -7.39 10.86
N GLY A 59 -23.65 -6.08 10.87
CA GLY A 59 -22.65 -5.10 11.32
C GLY A 59 -21.55 -4.78 10.31
N TYR A 60 -21.56 -5.34 9.10
CA TYR A 60 -20.65 -4.88 8.04
C TYR A 60 -21.05 -3.50 7.51
N GLU A 61 -20.11 -2.57 7.51
CA GLU A 61 -20.27 -1.24 6.93
C GLU A 61 -19.09 -0.90 6.02
N ALA A 62 -19.38 -0.27 4.88
CA ALA A 62 -18.37 0.30 4.01
C ALA A 62 -18.67 1.78 3.72
N THR A 63 -17.65 2.64 3.82
CA THR A 63 -17.71 4.05 3.43
C THR A 63 -16.60 4.43 2.46
N ALA A 64 -16.80 5.53 1.74
CA ALA A 64 -15.81 6.05 0.79
C ALA A 64 -15.57 7.55 1.00
N TYR A 65 -14.32 7.98 0.88
CA TYR A 65 -13.90 9.36 1.01
C TYR A 65 -12.94 9.79 -0.10
N HIS A 66 -13.08 11.05 -0.52
CA HIS A 66 -12.08 11.71 -1.35
C HIS A 66 -10.87 12.06 -0.47
N VAL A 67 -9.66 11.75 -0.94
CA VAL A 67 -8.42 12.25 -0.36
C VAL A 67 -7.34 12.40 -1.42
N ASP A 68 -6.73 13.58 -1.46
CA ASP A 68 -5.42 13.74 -2.09
C ASP A 68 -4.34 13.61 -1.01
N VAL A 69 -3.49 12.59 -1.12
CA VAL A 69 -2.43 12.33 -0.12
C VAL A 69 -1.33 13.40 -0.12
N ARG A 70 -1.24 14.23 -1.17
CA ARG A 70 -0.32 15.37 -1.23
C ARG A 70 -0.78 16.52 -0.32
N GLU A 71 -2.07 16.56 0.03
CA GLU A 71 -2.67 17.64 0.78
C GLU A 71 -2.77 17.26 2.27
N GLU A 72 -1.85 17.77 3.09
CA GLU A 72 -1.75 17.46 4.52
C GLU A 72 -3.09 17.66 5.27
N ALA A 73 -3.79 18.76 4.99
CA ALA A 73 -5.08 19.05 5.60
C ALA A 73 -6.16 18.00 5.24
N GLN A 74 -6.12 17.45 4.03
CA GLN A 74 -7.07 16.40 3.63
C GLN A 74 -6.76 15.07 4.34
N VAL A 75 -5.48 14.71 4.47
CA VAL A 75 -5.06 13.49 5.19
C VAL A 75 -5.44 13.58 6.67
N GLN A 76 -5.16 14.71 7.32
CA GLN A 76 -5.56 14.96 8.71
C GLN A 76 -7.09 14.86 8.87
N ALA A 77 -7.85 15.51 7.98
CA ALA A 77 -9.30 15.50 8.04
C ALA A 77 -9.89 14.11 7.75
N LEU A 78 -9.25 13.28 6.91
CA LEU A 78 -9.67 11.89 6.68
C LEU A 78 -9.49 11.06 7.95
N VAL A 79 -8.29 11.06 8.53
CA VAL A 79 -7.98 10.27 9.73
C VAL A 79 -8.85 10.70 10.91
N ALA A 80 -9.04 12.01 11.10
CA ALA A 80 -9.96 12.53 12.11
C ALA A 80 -11.39 12.04 11.90
N ARG A 81 -11.92 12.13 10.68
CA ARG A 81 -13.28 11.65 10.35
C ARG A 81 -13.48 10.16 10.64
N VAL A 82 -12.49 9.33 10.31
CA VAL A 82 -12.54 7.88 10.58
C VAL A 82 -12.55 7.62 12.08
N LYS A 83 -11.68 8.31 12.83
CA LYS A 83 -11.63 8.20 14.30
C LYS A 83 -12.92 8.69 14.95
N ASP A 84 -13.49 9.80 14.50
CA ASP A 84 -14.69 10.38 15.09
C ASP A 84 -15.93 9.51 14.81
N ARG A 85 -15.99 8.87 13.63
CA ARG A 85 -17.10 7.99 13.25
C ARG A 85 -17.02 6.60 13.88
N TYR A 86 -15.83 6.00 13.92
CA TYR A 86 -15.65 4.59 14.28
C TYR A 86 -14.85 4.37 15.57
N GLY A 87 -14.30 5.43 16.16
CA GLY A 87 -13.51 5.40 17.39
C GLY A 87 -12.07 4.91 17.23
N ARG A 88 -11.72 4.26 16.12
CA ARG A 88 -10.42 3.59 15.92
C ARG A 88 -10.08 3.37 14.45
N ILE A 89 -8.81 3.04 14.20
CA ILE A 89 -8.25 2.51 12.95
C ILE A 89 -7.39 1.30 13.34
N ASP A 90 -7.79 0.11 12.93
CA ASP A 90 -7.11 -1.15 13.26
C ASP A 90 -6.10 -1.55 12.20
N VAL A 91 -6.48 -1.34 10.94
CA VAL A 91 -5.67 -1.64 9.78
C VAL A 91 -5.63 -0.42 8.89
N CYS A 92 -4.45 0.01 8.49
CA CYS A 92 -4.27 0.96 7.41
C CYS A 92 -3.47 0.32 6.30
N VAL A 93 -3.96 0.39 5.07
CA VAL A 93 -3.18 0.02 3.88
C VAL A 93 -3.12 1.22 2.97
N THR A 94 -1.91 1.66 2.61
CA THR A 94 -1.74 2.74 1.63
C THR A 94 -1.09 2.21 0.36
N THR A 95 -1.87 2.23 -0.71
CA THR A 95 -1.48 1.88 -2.09
C THR A 95 -1.47 3.12 -2.99
N ALA A 96 -1.68 4.32 -2.43
CA ALA A 96 -1.73 5.56 -3.18
C ALA A 96 -0.42 5.78 -3.94
N GLY A 97 -0.55 6.11 -5.22
CA GLY A 97 0.60 6.24 -6.10
C GLY A 97 0.19 6.47 -7.55
N THR A 98 1.15 6.95 -8.33
CA THR A 98 1.01 7.12 -9.78
C THR A 98 2.08 6.30 -10.50
N PRO A 99 1.85 5.90 -11.76
CA PRO A 99 2.93 5.28 -12.54
C PRO A 99 4.02 6.30 -12.85
N ALA A 100 5.25 5.82 -12.99
CA ALA A 100 6.29 6.57 -13.70
C ALA A 100 5.94 6.59 -15.20
N ALA A 101 5.15 7.60 -15.61
CA ALA A 101 4.49 7.61 -16.91
C ALA A 101 5.43 7.64 -18.12
N ASN A 102 6.69 8.08 -17.94
CA ASN A 102 7.71 8.11 -18.98
C ASN A 102 9.04 7.61 -18.43
N GLN A 103 9.76 6.82 -19.24
CA GLN A 103 11.17 6.55 -19.00
C GLN A 103 12.00 7.76 -19.43
N THR A 104 12.67 8.41 -18.49
CA THR A 104 13.51 9.59 -18.74
C THR A 104 14.87 9.40 -18.07
N PRO A 105 15.99 9.46 -18.81
CA PRO A 105 17.33 9.45 -18.21
C PRO A 105 17.49 10.54 -17.15
N ILE A 106 18.30 10.29 -16.13
CA ILE A 106 18.50 11.26 -15.02
C ILE A 106 19.00 12.62 -15.53
N SER A 107 19.87 12.62 -16.55
CA SER A 107 20.40 13.85 -17.16
C SER A 107 19.33 14.74 -17.80
N ASP A 108 18.24 14.14 -18.26
CA ASP A 108 17.21 14.80 -19.07
C ASP A 108 15.92 15.04 -18.27
N MET A 109 15.88 14.55 -17.03
CA MET A 109 14.72 14.64 -16.16
C MET A 109 14.57 16.05 -15.60
N SER A 110 13.41 16.65 -15.83
CA SER A 110 13.09 17.95 -15.22
C SER A 110 12.95 17.82 -13.70
N LEU A 111 13.29 18.89 -12.99
CA LEU A 111 13.09 18.93 -11.53
C LEU A 111 11.62 18.79 -11.14
N GLU A 112 10.69 19.29 -11.95
CA GLU A 112 9.26 19.15 -11.74
C GLU A 112 8.82 17.68 -11.81
N THR A 113 9.27 16.94 -12.83
CA THR A 113 9.00 15.50 -12.97
C THR A 113 9.64 14.69 -11.84
N TYR A 114 10.81 15.10 -11.37
CA TYR A 114 11.43 14.47 -10.22
C TYR A 114 10.60 14.68 -8.94
N ARG A 115 10.24 15.93 -8.64
CA ARG A 115 9.47 16.31 -7.45
C ARG A 115 8.07 15.71 -7.43
N SER A 116 7.38 15.62 -8.56
CA SER A 116 6.00 15.11 -8.60
C SER A 116 5.87 13.68 -8.08
N MET A 117 6.88 12.83 -8.29
CA MET A 117 6.91 11.48 -7.71
C MET A 117 7.12 11.52 -6.21
N ASP A 118 7.95 12.42 -5.71
CA ASP A 118 8.22 12.57 -4.28
C ASP A 118 6.98 13.07 -3.52
N GLU A 119 6.28 14.07 -4.08
CA GLU A 119 5.03 14.60 -3.51
C GLU A 119 3.99 13.51 -3.28
N VAL A 120 3.79 12.62 -4.25
CA VAL A 120 2.80 11.54 -4.14
C VAL A 120 3.33 10.38 -3.29
N HIS A 121 4.51 9.85 -3.64
CA HIS A 121 4.95 8.57 -3.10
C HIS A 121 5.69 8.70 -1.77
N ASN A 122 6.50 9.73 -1.58
CA ASN A 122 7.30 9.90 -0.39
C ASN A 122 6.55 10.77 0.63
N ILE A 123 6.33 12.05 0.30
CA ILE A 123 5.70 13.02 1.21
C ILE A 123 4.26 12.59 1.51
N GLY A 124 3.47 12.22 0.49
CA GLY A 124 2.12 11.73 0.70
C GLY A 124 2.05 10.47 1.56
N CYS A 125 2.99 9.53 1.39
CA CYS A 125 3.09 8.35 2.25
C CYS A 125 3.44 8.73 3.70
N PHE A 126 4.40 9.63 3.89
CA PHE A 126 4.77 10.15 5.20
C PHE A 126 3.58 10.77 5.92
N LEU A 127 2.79 11.62 5.25
CA LEU A 127 1.61 12.25 5.84
C LEU A 127 0.61 11.20 6.35
N VAL A 128 0.31 10.20 5.53
CA VAL A 128 -0.61 9.11 5.87
C VAL A 128 -0.09 8.30 7.06
N VAL A 129 1.15 7.82 6.99
CA VAL A 129 1.76 7.01 8.06
C VAL A 129 1.79 7.80 9.36
N ARG A 130 2.21 9.06 9.33
CA ARG A 130 2.29 9.94 10.51
C ARG A 130 0.92 10.11 11.18
N GLU A 131 -0.12 10.46 10.41
CA GLU A 131 -1.45 10.69 10.98
C GLU A 131 -2.09 9.41 11.50
N VAL A 132 -1.91 8.27 10.81
CA VAL A 132 -2.43 7.00 11.27
C VAL A 132 -1.72 6.53 12.55
N ILE A 133 -0.40 6.71 12.66
CA ILE A 133 0.33 6.43 13.91
C ILE A 133 -0.23 7.30 15.06
N ARG A 134 -0.43 8.60 14.82
CA ARG A 134 -1.03 9.51 15.81
C ARG A 134 -2.42 9.08 16.25
N ALA A 135 -3.22 8.51 15.35
CA ALA A 135 -4.52 7.94 15.72
C ALA A 135 -4.34 6.67 16.56
N MET A 136 -3.53 5.72 16.08
CA MET A 136 -3.35 4.41 16.71
C MET A 136 -2.68 4.48 18.09
N ILE A 137 -1.73 5.39 18.32
CA ILE A 137 -1.00 5.47 19.61
C ILE A 137 -1.93 5.78 20.78
N ASN A 138 -3.06 6.44 20.51
CA ASN A 138 -4.06 6.82 21.50
C ASN A 138 -5.19 5.78 21.64
N GLN A 139 -5.21 4.71 20.85
CA GLN A 139 -6.26 3.69 20.90
C GLN A 139 -5.98 2.63 21.95
N GLU A 140 -6.98 2.22 22.71
CA GLU A 140 -6.84 1.06 23.60
C GLU A 140 -6.38 -0.19 22.82
N PRO A 141 -5.33 -0.90 23.29
CA PRO A 141 -4.85 -2.11 22.63
C PRO A 141 -5.92 -3.20 22.63
N LEU A 142 -6.08 -3.87 21.49
CA LEU A 142 -6.88 -5.09 21.39
C LEU A 142 -6.01 -6.32 21.57
N LEU A 143 -6.59 -7.37 22.14
CA LEU A 143 -6.01 -8.70 22.12
C LEU A 143 -6.24 -9.32 20.74
N THR A 144 -5.17 -9.79 20.11
CA THR A 144 -5.31 -10.57 18.87
C THR A 144 -5.59 -12.03 19.17
N THR A 145 -5.93 -12.79 18.13
CA THR A 145 -6.04 -14.26 18.17
C THR A 145 -4.75 -14.96 18.62
N ARG A 146 -3.60 -14.28 18.57
CA ARG A 146 -2.30 -14.78 19.06
C ARG A 146 -1.99 -14.34 20.50
N GLN A 147 -2.97 -13.81 21.23
CA GLN A 147 -2.84 -13.35 22.62
C GLN A 147 -1.81 -12.24 22.85
N ASN A 148 -1.39 -11.54 21.79
CA ASN A 148 -0.60 -10.30 21.92
C ASN A 148 -1.53 -9.07 21.89
N GLN A 149 -1.09 -7.99 22.50
CA GLN A 149 -1.78 -6.70 22.45
C GLN A 149 -1.31 -5.89 21.24
N THR A 150 -2.24 -5.31 20.49
CA THR A 150 -1.95 -4.45 19.34
C THR A 150 -2.85 -3.23 19.34
N ARG A 151 -2.29 -2.05 19.02
CA ARG A 151 -3.07 -0.83 18.77
C ARG A 151 -3.44 -0.66 17.30
N GLY A 152 -2.68 -1.29 16.39
CA GLY A 152 -3.03 -1.33 14.97
C GLY A 152 -1.90 -1.84 14.07
N SER A 153 -2.18 -1.91 12.78
CA SER A 153 -1.24 -2.35 11.74
C SER A 153 -1.29 -1.45 10.53
N ILE A 154 -0.14 -1.01 10.04
CA ILE A 154 0.02 -0.22 8.83
C ILE A 154 0.80 -1.05 7.80
N VAL A 155 0.27 -1.12 6.58
CA VAL A 155 0.94 -1.75 5.44
C VAL A 155 1.11 -0.71 4.33
N VAL A 156 2.34 -0.52 3.90
CA VAL A 156 2.71 0.45 2.86
C VAL A 156 3.13 -0.28 1.60
N LEU A 157 2.61 0.14 0.45
CA LEU A 157 3.05 -0.38 -0.83
C LEU A 157 4.26 0.41 -1.32
N THR A 158 5.41 -0.26 -1.32
CA THR A 158 6.64 0.19 -1.97
C THR A 158 6.62 -0.25 -3.43
N SER A 159 7.67 -0.94 -3.90
CA SER A 159 7.82 -1.48 -5.25
C SER A 159 9.11 -2.30 -5.29
N LEU A 160 9.27 -3.23 -6.24
CA LEU A 160 10.59 -3.78 -6.56
C LEU A 160 11.64 -2.67 -6.83
N ALA A 161 11.20 -1.49 -7.27
CA ALA A 161 12.05 -0.29 -7.41
C ALA A 161 12.59 0.27 -6.08
N SER A 162 12.18 -0.23 -4.91
CA SER A 162 12.82 0.05 -3.62
C SER A 162 13.97 -0.90 -3.28
N GLU A 163 14.18 -1.93 -4.10
CA GLU A 163 15.20 -2.96 -3.89
C GLU A 163 16.31 -2.93 -4.94
N GLY A 164 16.13 -2.15 -6.02
CA GLY A 164 17.08 -2.06 -7.11
C GLY A 164 16.85 -0.84 -8.00
N ALA A 165 17.68 -0.70 -9.03
CA ALA A 165 17.60 0.41 -9.98
C ALA A 165 16.98 -0.05 -11.30
N PHE A 166 16.21 0.84 -11.91
CA PHE A 166 15.55 0.61 -13.20
C PHE A 166 15.77 1.82 -14.11
N LEU A 167 16.07 1.55 -15.39
CA LEU A 167 16.36 2.59 -16.37
C LEU A 167 15.15 3.53 -16.56
N GLY A 168 15.43 4.83 -16.62
CA GLY A 168 14.42 5.85 -16.92
C GLY A 168 13.44 6.18 -15.80
N VAL A 169 13.51 5.53 -14.63
CA VAL A 169 12.56 5.74 -13.52
C VAL A 169 13.28 6.13 -12.23
N GLY A 170 14.31 6.97 -12.34
CA GLY A 170 15.16 7.39 -11.23
C GLY A 170 14.40 8.12 -10.12
N ASN A 171 13.45 8.99 -10.47
CA ASN A 171 12.55 9.66 -9.53
C ASN A 171 11.67 8.68 -8.74
N TYR A 172 11.04 7.72 -9.42
CA TYR A 172 10.20 6.70 -8.79
C TYR A 172 11.04 5.76 -7.90
N SER A 173 12.21 5.32 -8.38
CA SER A 173 13.12 4.47 -7.60
C SER A 173 13.62 5.18 -6.34
N ALA A 174 14.00 6.46 -6.46
CA ALA A 174 14.41 7.29 -5.32
C ALA A 174 13.28 7.44 -4.29
N ALA A 175 12.07 7.81 -4.74
CA ALA A 175 10.91 7.94 -3.86
C ALA A 175 10.57 6.61 -3.16
N LYS A 176 10.64 5.46 -3.86
CA LYS A 176 10.36 4.15 -3.26
C LYS A 176 11.43 3.67 -2.28
N HIS A 177 12.70 4.03 -2.50
CA HIS A 177 13.75 3.84 -1.48
C HIS A 177 13.51 4.72 -0.24
N ALA A 178 13.08 5.98 -0.43
CA ALA A 178 12.74 6.86 0.69
C ALA A 178 11.59 6.28 1.54
N VAL A 179 10.52 5.80 0.90
CA VAL A 179 9.40 5.12 1.59
C VAL A 179 9.87 3.88 2.36
N LYS A 180 10.79 3.09 1.80
CA LYS A 180 11.37 1.94 2.49
C LYS A 180 12.06 2.35 3.79
N GLY A 181 12.90 3.38 3.75
CA GLY A 181 13.58 3.91 4.94
C GLY A 181 12.61 4.50 5.97
N LEU A 182 11.58 5.21 5.51
CA LEU A 182 10.49 5.73 6.34
C LEU A 182 9.80 4.59 7.11
N VAL A 183 9.39 3.53 6.42
CA VAL A 183 8.68 2.39 7.04
C VAL A 183 9.55 1.69 8.07
N GLN A 184 10.83 1.44 7.76
CA GLN A 184 11.81 0.86 8.68
C GLN A 184 11.90 1.66 9.99
N THR A 185 12.05 2.97 9.85
CA THR A 185 12.21 3.88 11.00
C THR A 185 10.92 3.92 11.82
N ALA A 186 9.78 4.13 11.16
CA ALA A 186 8.48 4.21 11.83
C ALA A 186 8.14 2.90 12.57
N ALA A 187 8.50 1.74 12.02
CA ALA A 187 8.29 0.45 12.67
C ALA A 187 9.10 0.32 13.97
N LEU A 188 10.39 0.70 13.94
CA LEU A 188 11.26 0.67 15.12
C LEU A 188 10.76 1.62 16.22
N GLU A 189 10.35 2.83 15.85
CA GLU A 189 9.85 3.84 16.79
C GLU A 189 8.55 3.43 17.48
N ASN A 190 7.70 2.65 16.80
CA ASN A 190 6.34 2.35 17.26
C ASN A 190 6.13 0.92 17.75
N ALA A 191 7.15 0.06 17.69
CA ALA A 191 7.09 -1.31 18.19
C ALA A 191 6.63 -1.38 19.67
N ARG A 192 7.16 -0.50 20.53
CA ARG A 192 6.77 -0.43 21.95
C ARG A 192 5.35 0.09 22.18
N ASN A 193 4.79 0.81 21.20
CA ASN A 193 3.42 1.30 21.24
C ASN A 193 2.41 0.22 20.81
N GLY A 194 2.88 -0.98 20.42
CA GLY A 194 2.03 -2.05 19.91
C GLY A 194 1.47 -1.75 18.52
N ILE A 195 2.14 -0.92 17.73
CA ILE A 195 1.76 -0.61 16.34
C ILE A 195 2.74 -1.29 15.40
N ARG A 196 2.23 -2.12 14.49
CA ARG A 196 3.05 -2.80 13.48
C ARG A 196 3.04 -2.01 12.19
N ILE A 197 4.21 -1.83 11.57
CA ILE A 197 4.34 -1.09 10.31
C ILE A 197 5.23 -1.91 9.39
N ASN A 198 4.74 -2.23 8.19
CA ASN A 198 5.46 -3.08 7.24
C ASN A 198 5.33 -2.55 5.82
N ALA A 199 6.30 -2.91 4.98
CA ALA A 199 6.28 -2.60 3.56
C ALA A 199 6.08 -3.88 2.74
N VAL A 200 5.25 -3.79 1.70
CA VAL A 200 5.15 -4.80 0.64
C VAL A 200 5.75 -4.19 -0.62
N ALA A 201 6.61 -4.94 -1.31
CA ALA A 201 7.31 -4.52 -2.52
C ALA A 201 6.87 -5.39 -3.71
N PRO A 202 5.73 -5.09 -4.35
CA PRO A 202 5.29 -5.86 -5.51
C PRO A 202 6.27 -5.71 -6.68
N SER A 203 6.38 -6.79 -7.44
CA SER A 203 6.88 -6.74 -8.82
C SER A 203 5.76 -6.20 -9.74
N TYR A 204 5.82 -6.53 -11.02
CA TYR A 204 4.78 -6.21 -11.98
C TYR A 204 3.46 -6.91 -11.62
N VAL A 205 2.41 -6.10 -11.44
CA VAL A 205 1.06 -6.57 -11.13
C VAL A 205 0.11 -6.02 -12.18
N SER A 206 -0.72 -6.89 -12.74
CA SER A 206 -1.74 -6.47 -13.71
C SER A 206 -2.70 -5.46 -13.09
N GLY A 207 -3.04 -4.42 -13.84
CA GLY A 207 -3.98 -3.38 -13.42
C GLY A 207 -3.68 -2.01 -14.02
N PRO A 208 -4.51 -1.00 -13.72
CA PRO A 208 -4.50 0.27 -14.46
C PRO A 208 -3.18 1.05 -14.41
N MET A 209 -2.41 0.90 -13.33
CA MET A 209 -1.08 1.52 -13.22
C MET A 209 -0.08 0.86 -14.18
N MET A 210 -0.14 -0.47 -14.30
CA MET A 210 0.74 -1.23 -15.18
C MET A 210 0.40 -0.97 -16.64
N ASP A 211 -0.89 -0.93 -16.99
CA ASP A 211 -1.34 -0.60 -18.35
C ASP A 211 -0.79 0.77 -18.79
N LYS A 212 -0.93 1.79 -17.94
CA LYS A 212 -0.37 3.14 -18.18
C LYS A 212 1.16 3.16 -18.28
N PHE A 213 1.85 2.38 -17.46
CA PHE A 213 3.31 2.28 -17.54
C PHE A 213 3.75 1.64 -18.87
N LEU A 214 3.09 0.56 -19.29
CA LEU A 214 3.40 -0.13 -20.53
C LEU A 214 3.08 0.72 -21.77
N ASP A 215 2.06 1.56 -21.72
CA ASP A 215 1.76 2.53 -22.78
C ASP A 215 2.86 3.58 -22.94
N GLY A 216 3.51 3.98 -21.84
CA GLY A 216 4.64 4.92 -21.83
C GLY A 216 6.02 4.28 -22.03
N ALA A 217 6.11 2.94 -22.05
CA ALA A 217 7.35 2.19 -22.14
C ALA A 217 7.24 1.00 -23.12
N PRO A 218 7.06 1.23 -24.43
CA PRO A 218 6.81 0.17 -25.40
C PRO A 218 7.94 -0.87 -25.46
N ALA A 219 9.20 -0.46 -25.30
CA ALA A 219 10.33 -1.40 -25.25
C ALA A 219 10.25 -2.37 -24.05
N VAL A 220 9.71 -1.93 -22.91
CA VAL A 220 9.49 -2.81 -21.74
C VAL A 220 8.31 -3.73 -22.01
N LYS A 221 7.26 -3.22 -22.65
CA LYS A 221 6.10 -4.04 -23.06
C LYS A 221 6.52 -5.17 -24.00
N ASP A 222 7.34 -4.87 -24.99
CA ASP A 222 7.84 -5.88 -25.94
C ASP A 222 8.71 -6.92 -25.23
N ALA A 223 9.63 -6.48 -24.35
CA ALA A 223 10.48 -7.38 -23.57
C ALA A 223 9.70 -8.27 -22.56
N MET A 224 8.55 -7.81 -22.07
CA MET A 224 7.69 -8.59 -21.17
C MET A 224 6.83 -9.63 -21.90
N LEU A 225 6.45 -9.34 -23.14
CA LEU A 225 5.64 -10.23 -23.98
C LEU A 225 6.49 -11.27 -24.72
N ASP A 226 7.80 -11.04 -24.82
CA ASP A 226 8.74 -11.99 -25.38
C ASP A 226 9.12 -13.07 -24.35
N SER A 227 8.89 -14.34 -24.72
CA SER A 227 9.16 -15.51 -23.88
C SER A 227 10.63 -15.67 -23.45
N GLU A 228 11.57 -15.03 -24.16
CA GLU A 228 12.99 -14.99 -23.77
C GLU A 228 13.36 -13.79 -22.87
N GLY A 229 12.56 -12.73 -22.85
CA GLY A 229 12.85 -11.51 -22.08
C GLY A 229 12.71 -11.66 -20.57
N ILE A 230 11.85 -12.58 -20.11
CA ILE A 230 11.69 -12.93 -18.69
C ILE A 230 12.97 -13.54 -18.11
N ASN A 231 13.75 -14.29 -18.92
CA ASN A 231 15.00 -14.93 -18.49
C ASN A 231 16.21 -13.98 -18.49
N ASN A 232 16.14 -12.87 -19.22
CA ASN A 232 17.23 -11.89 -19.36
C ASN A 232 17.16 -10.74 -18.34
N LEU A 233 16.11 -10.66 -17.52
CA LEU A 233 16.12 -9.83 -16.31
C LEU A 233 17.01 -10.50 -15.26
N HIS A 234 18.33 -10.35 -15.39
CA HIS A 234 19.30 -10.83 -14.40
C HIS A 234 19.10 -10.11 -13.06
N PHE A 235 18.26 -10.69 -12.21
CA PHE A 235 18.20 -10.35 -10.79
C PHE A 235 19.41 -10.99 -10.09
N SER A 236 20.30 -10.18 -9.50
CA SER A 236 21.31 -10.70 -8.58
C SER A 236 20.61 -11.47 -7.46
N SER A 237 20.83 -12.77 -7.38
CA SER A 237 20.14 -13.68 -6.48
C SER A 237 20.38 -13.31 -5.02
N ILE A 238 19.34 -12.84 -4.33
CA ILE A 238 19.30 -12.84 -2.87
C ILE A 238 18.80 -14.23 -2.44
N ASP A 239 19.60 -14.93 -1.65
CA ASP A 239 19.40 -16.30 -1.18
C ASP A 239 18.05 -16.50 -0.44
N GLU A 240 17.16 -17.29 -1.03
CA GLU A 240 15.81 -17.56 -0.56
C GLU A 240 15.77 -18.44 0.72
N SER A 241 16.85 -19.15 1.03
CA SER A 241 16.90 -20.12 2.14
C SER A 241 16.89 -19.46 3.53
N ARG A 242 17.19 -18.16 3.61
CA ARG A 242 17.21 -17.40 4.88
C ARG A 242 15.88 -16.73 5.23
N LEU A 243 14.92 -16.64 4.30
CA LEU A 243 13.68 -15.87 4.48
C LEU A 243 12.50 -16.66 5.08
N LEU A 244 12.49 -17.99 4.95
CA LEU A 244 11.38 -18.82 5.47
C LEU A 244 11.44 -19.10 6.97
N HIS A 245 12.58 -18.81 7.63
CA HIS A 245 12.77 -19.12 9.05
C HIS A 245 12.37 -18.00 10.03
N SER A 246 12.10 -16.77 9.56
CA SER A 246 11.80 -15.62 10.44
C SER A 246 10.30 -15.38 10.72
N TRP A 247 9.41 -16.30 10.33
CA TRP A 247 7.96 -16.17 10.58
C TRP A 247 7.54 -16.30 12.05
N LYS A 248 8.48 -16.59 12.95
CA LYS A 248 8.25 -16.68 14.39
C LYS A 248 9.02 -15.56 15.07
N GLU A 249 8.27 -14.71 15.77
CA GLU A 249 8.72 -13.71 16.75
C GLU A 249 9.05 -12.31 16.16
N ASN A 250 8.19 -11.34 16.50
CA ASN A 250 8.47 -9.90 16.65
C ASN A 250 9.08 -9.05 15.52
N ASP A 251 9.34 -9.54 14.32
CA ASP A 251 10.13 -8.75 13.36
C ASP A 251 9.35 -7.97 12.29
N ILE A 252 9.90 -6.79 12.00
CA ILE A 252 9.59 -5.85 10.92
C ILE A 252 9.63 -6.62 9.59
N ALA A 253 8.49 -6.79 8.94
CA ALA A 253 8.33 -7.59 7.74
C ALA A 253 8.78 -6.82 6.49
N TYR A 254 9.64 -7.50 5.72
CA TYR A 254 9.98 -7.20 4.34
C TYR A 254 9.58 -8.35 3.42
N CYS A 255 9.14 -7.96 2.21
CA CYS A 255 9.05 -8.73 0.98
C CYS A 255 7.90 -9.74 0.86
N TRP A 256 6.84 -9.33 0.16
CA TRP A 256 5.97 -10.23 -0.60
C TRP A 256 6.46 -10.21 -2.05
N ARG A 257 7.04 -11.31 -2.55
CA ARG A 257 7.18 -11.53 -3.99
C ARG A 257 5.80 -11.90 -4.53
N GLY A 258 5.19 -11.01 -5.31
CA GLY A 258 3.90 -11.25 -5.94
C GLY A 258 3.98 -12.43 -6.90
N LEU A 259 3.25 -13.50 -6.59
CA LEU A 259 2.79 -14.46 -7.60
C LEU A 259 1.76 -13.72 -8.47
N LEU A 260 1.86 -13.84 -9.80
CA LEU A 260 0.71 -13.57 -10.67
C LEU A 260 -0.42 -14.51 -10.21
N LEU A 261 -1.44 -13.96 -9.56
CA LEU A 261 -2.73 -14.63 -9.49
C LEU A 261 -3.61 -14.01 -10.58
N PRO A 262 -4.07 -14.80 -11.57
CA PRO A 262 -5.21 -14.37 -12.37
C PRO A 262 -6.40 -14.18 -11.43
N LEU A 263 -7.21 -13.15 -11.72
CA LEU A 263 -8.52 -12.95 -11.10
C LEU A 263 -9.40 -14.20 -11.26
#